data_AF-A0A2E9KWR2-F1
#
_entry.id   AF-A0A2E9KWR2-F1
#
_cell.length_a   1.000
_cell.length_b   1.000
_cell.length_c   1.000
_cell.angle_alpha   90.00
_cell.angle_beta   90.00
_cell.angle_gamma   90.00
#
_symmetry.space_group_name_H-M   'P 1'
#
loop_
_entity.id
_entity.type
_entity.pdbx_description
1 polymer ?
#
loop_
_entity_poly.entity_id
_entity_poly.type
_entity_poly.pdbx_seq_one_letter_code
_entity_poly.pdbx_strand_id
1 'polypeptide(L)'
;MLSIGGVIQNEDYGAVQDVIDNEQLPHSSYTVTVKNENKGKGSLPIKLYVIELTTASLAIGFTLPNTTKIEEDVSLTFTTYPDAQRPNPEYLKFKCKFSDKQKEEKRDGDPLEKLEYVGYKLEKDYNERKATFYLFDYQRIGNT
;
A
#
# COMPACT_ATOMS: atom_id res chain seq x y z
N MET A 1 -0.48 -5.07 16.08
CA MET A 1 -0.62 -3.83 15.27
C MET A 1 0.57 -3.71 14.33
N LEU A 2 0.33 -3.74 13.03
CA LEU A 2 1.37 -3.59 11.99
C LEU A 2 1.62 -2.10 11.71
N SER A 3 2.87 -1.67 11.60
CA SER A 3 3.22 -0.28 11.26
C SER A 3 3.87 -0.21 9.88
N ILE A 4 3.34 0.64 9.01
CA ILE A 4 3.77 0.82 7.62
C ILE A 4 4.15 2.29 7.41
N GLY A 5 5.30 2.52 6.79
CA GLY A 5 5.92 3.83 6.66
C GLY A 5 6.40 4.12 5.24
N GLY A 6 5.89 5.19 4.61
CA GLY A 6 6.19 5.50 3.20
C GLY A 6 6.61 6.95 2.98
N VAL A 7 7.45 7.19 1.96
CA VAL A 7 7.76 8.54 1.48
C VAL A 7 6.81 8.89 0.34
N ILE A 8 6.15 10.06 0.42
CA ILE A 8 5.22 10.58 -0.58
C ILE A 8 5.62 11.99 -1.04
N GLN A 9 4.98 12.49 -2.10
CA GLN A 9 5.22 13.85 -2.61
C GLN A 9 4.73 14.92 -1.62
N ASN A 10 5.32 16.12 -1.68
CA ASN A 10 5.02 17.21 -0.75
C ASN A 10 3.56 17.67 -0.84
N GLU A 11 3.02 17.70 -2.05
CA GLU A 11 1.64 18.12 -2.33
C GLU A 11 0.63 17.15 -1.69
N ASP A 12 0.88 15.85 -1.86
CA ASP A 12 0.06 14.79 -1.26
C ASP A 12 0.22 14.72 0.26
N TYR A 13 1.41 15.05 0.77
CA TYR A 13 1.69 15.08 2.21
C TYR A 13 0.84 16.12 2.95
N GLY A 14 0.65 17.31 2.37
CA GLY A 14 -0.26 18.32 2.92
C GLY A 14 -1.70 17.82 3.00
N ALA A 15 -2.19 17.17 1.93
CA ALA A 15 -3.54 16.60 1.91
C ALA A 15 -3.73 15.49 2.95
N VAL A 16 -2.73 14.64 3.16
CA VAL A 16 -2.76 13.61 4.21
C VAL A 16 -2.78 14.24 5.60
N GLN A 17 -1.95 15.26 5.85
CA GLN A 17 -1.89 15.96 7.13
C GLN A 17 -3.23 16.61 7.49
N ASP A 18 -3.80 17.38 6.57
CA ASP A 18 -5.10 18.06 6.77
C ASP A 18 -6.21 17.08 7.12
N VAL A 19 -6.18 15.87 6.56
CA VAL A 19 -7.22 14.87 6.76
C VAL A 19 -7.01 14.08 8.05
N ILE A 20 -5.75 13.80 8.43
CA ILE A 20 -5.43 13.16 9.72
C ILE A 20 -5.87 14.06 10.88
N ASP A 21 -5.62 15.37 10.79
CA ASP A 21 -5.98 16.35 11.82
C ASP A 21 -7.51 16.47 12.05
N ASN A 22 -8.31 16.03 11.07
CA ASN A 22 -9.78 16.07 11.12
C ASN A 22 -10.44 14.72 11.52
N GLU A 23 -9.64 13.71 11.94
CA GLU A 23 -10.06 12.42 12.53
C GLU A 23 -11.10 11.56 11.77
N GLN A 24 -11.44 11.87 10.53
CA GLN A 24 -12.35 11.04 9.71
C GLN A 24 -11.77 10.78 8.34
N LEU A 25 -10.92 9.76 8.26
CA LEU A 25 -10.61 9.11 6.99
C LEU A 25 -11.65 8.02 6.74
N PRO A 26 -12.64 8.20 5.85
CA PRO A 26 -13.27 7.09 5.18
C PRO A 26 -12.18 6.34 4.41
N HIS A 27 -11.64 5.30 5.04
CA HIS A 27 -10.69 4.42 4.40
C HIS A 27 -11.41 3.19 3.86
N SER A 28 -10.98 2.76 2.68
CA SER A 28 -11.33 1.45 2.15
C SER A 28 -10.04 0.64 2.08
N SER A 29 -10.11 -0.67 2.29
CA SER A 29 -8.92 -1.52 2.18
C SER A 29 -9.29 -2.86 1.56
N TYR A 30 -8.34 -3.47 0.88
CA TYR A 30 -8.51 -4.78 0.26
C TYR A 30 -7.15 -5.41 -0.07
N THR A 31 -7.14 -6.72 -0.24
CA THR A 31 -5.96 -7.46 -0.71
C THR A 31 -6.14 -7.86 -2.16
N VAL A 32 -5.13 -7.65 -3.00
CA VAL A 32 -5.03 -8.23 -4.36
C VAL A 32 -4.06 -9.40 -4.31
N THR A 33 -4.54 -10.59 -4.62
CA THR A 33 -3.68 -11.77 -4.79
C THR A 33 -3.44 -12.03 -6.27
N VAL A 34 -2.18 -11.92 -6.71
CA VAL A 34 -1.79 -12.24 -8.10
C VAL A 34 -1.27 -13.67 -8.16
N LYS A 35 -2.05 -14.55 -8.79
CA LYS A 35 -1.73 -15.97 -8.96
C LYS A 35 -1.15 -16.22 -10.35
N ASN A 36 -0.40 -17.31 -10.50
CA ASN A 36 -0.04 -17.78 -11.84
C ASN A 36 -1.30 -18.15 -12.62
N GLU A 37 -1.30 -17.83 -13.89
CA GLU A 37 -2.31 -18.27 -14.84
C GLU A 37 -2.09 -19.73 -15.20
N ASN A 38 -0.83 -20.11 -15.44
CA ASN A 38 -0.42 -21.49 -15.68
C ASN A 38 0.15 -22.13 -14.40
N LYS A 39 -0.30 -23.35 -14.07
CA LYS A 39 0.18 -24.13 -12.91
C LYS A 39 1.64 -24.63 -13.05
N GLY A 40 2.44 -24.04 -13.94
CA GLY A 40 3.86 -24.36 -14.10
C GLY A 40 4.61 -24.16 -12.79
N LYS A 41 5.46 -25.12 -12.43
CA LYS A 41 6.32 -25.05 -11.24
C LYS A 41 7.22 -23.81 -11.36
N GLY A 42 7.13 -22.87 -10.42
CA GLY A 42 8.19 -21.87 -10.26
C GLY A 42 7.84 -20.61 -9.49
N SER A 43 6.66 -20.01 -9.70
CA SER A 43 6.42 -18.66 -9.17
C SER A 43 5.37 -18.64 -8.05
N LEU A 44 5.76 -18.13 -6.88
CA LEU A 44 4.86 -17.94 -5.74
C LEU A 44 3.85 -16.83 -6.02
N PRO A 45 2.60 -16.91 -5.50
CA PRO A 45 1.66 -15.80 -5.59
C PRO A 45 2.21 -14.59 -4.81
N ILE A 46 1.89 -13.39 -5.28
CA ILE A 46 2.14 -12.17 -4.51
C ILE A 46 0.84 -11.64 -3.92
N LYS A 47 0.95 -11.01 -2.75
CA LYS A 47 -0.15 -10.31 -2.10
C LYS A 47 0.19 -8.83 -2.04
N LEU A 48 -0.67 -8.01 -2.63
CA LEU A 48 -0.62 -6.57 -2.52
C LEU A 48 -1.76 -6.11 -1.64
N TYR A 49 -1.44 -5.45 -0.53
CA TYR A 49 -2.42 -4.85 0.37
C TYR A 49 -2.64 -3.42 -0.06
N VAL A 50 -3.90 -3.00 -0.20
CA VAL A 50 -4.26 -1.66 -0.66
C VAL A 50 -5.11 -0.97 0.40
N ILE A 51 -4.76 0.28 0.71
CA ILE A 51 -5.54 1.19 1.55
C ILE A 51 -5.84 2.45 0.74
N GLU A 52 -7.12 2.80 0.62
CA GLU A 52 -7.61 4.00 -0.05
C GLU A 52 -7.97 5.05 0.99
N LEU A 53 -7.31 6.21 0.92
CA LEU A 53 -7.62 7.41 1.69
C LEU A 53 -8.45 8.34 0.82
N THR A 54 -9.76 8.09 0.74
CA THR A 54 -10.64 8.76 -0.24
C THR A 54 -10.67 10.28 -0.09
N THR A 55 -10.67 10.80 1.13
CA THR A 55 -10.65 12.25 1.38
C THR A 55 -9.34 12.92 0.96
N ALA A 56 -8.22 12.19 0.99
CA ALA A 56 -6.92 12.69 0.55
C ALA A 56 -6.64 12.41 -0.94
N SER A 57 -7.60 11.84 -1.69
CA SER A 57 -7.43 11.39 -3.07
C SER A 57 -6.16 10.55 -3.25
N LEU A 58 -5.91 9.62 -2.32
CA LEU A 58 -4.67 8.85 -2.26
C LEU A 58 -4.95 7.38 -2.01
N ALA A 59 -4.16 6.50 -2.62
CA ALA A 59 -4.19 5.07 -2.38
C ALA A 59 -2.77 4.52 -2.22
N ILE A 60 -2.63 3.54 -1.33
CA ILE A 60 -1.33 2.97 -0.96
C ILE A 60 -1.39 1.47 -1.14
N GLY A 61 -0.59 0.96 -2.05
CA GLY A 61 -0.28 -0.45 -2.19
C GLY A 61 0.99 -0.79 -1.43
N PHE A 62 0.99 -1.89 -0.70
CA PHE A 62 2.21 -2.42 -0.09
C PHE A 62 2.25 -3.94 -0.09
N THR A 63 3.44 -4.50 -0.31
CA THR A 63 3.73 -5.92 -0.09
C THR A 63 4.20 -6.12 1.36
N LEU A 64 4.16 -7.36 1.86
CA LEU A 64 4.74 -7.70 3.16
C LEU A 64 5.68 -8.90 3.02
N PRO A 65 6.70 -9.01 3.89
CA PRO A 65 7.45 -10.25 4.02
C PRO A 65 6.51 -11.45 4.26
N ASN A 66 6.84 -12.61 3.71
CA ASN A 66 6.01 -13.83 3.81
C ASN A 66 5.77 -14.29 5.26
N THR A 67 6.59 -13.84 6.20
CA THR A 67 6.48 -14.11 7.64
C THR A 67 5.47 -13.21 8.35
N THR A 68 5.03 -12.12 7.70
CA THR A 68 4.17 -11.10 8.30
C THR A 68 2.72 -11.32 7.89
N LYS A 69 1.80 -11.23 8.86
CA LYS A 69 0.36 -11.25 8.64
C LYS A 69 -0.25 -9.94 9.12
N ILE A 70 -1.32 -9.52 8.44
CA ILE A 70 -2.18 -8.44 8.91
C ILE A 70 -3.22 -9.06 9.83
N GLU A 71 -3.27 -8.62 11.10
CA GLU A 71 -4.21 -9.13 12.09
C GLU A 71 -5.56 -8.40 12.03
N GLU A 72 -5.55 -7.07 11.87
CA GLU A 72 -6.71 -6.20 11.58
C GLU A 72 -6.25 -4.74 11.69
N ASP A 73 -5.55 -4.41 12.77
CA ASP A 73 -5.09 -3.04 13.04
C ASP A 73 -3.78 -2.71 12.33
N VAL A 74 -3.84 -1.69 11.48
CA VAL A 74 -2.70 -1.13 10.74
C VAL A 74 -2.50 0.32 11.14
N SER A 75 -1.25 0.69 11.41
CA SER A 75 -0.79 2.07 11.59
C SER A 75 -0.01 2.48 10.34
N LEU A 76 -0.45 3.53 9.68
CA LEU A 76 0.22 4.14 8.54
C LEU A 76 0.93 5.42 8.99
N THR A 77 2.14 5.64 8.50
CA THR A 77 2.90 6.86 8.72
C THR A 77 3.50 7.33 7.40
N PHE A 78 3.40 8.61 7.10
CA PHE A 78 3.93 9.18 5.87
C PHE A 78 4.96 10.25 6.18
N THR A 79 5.94 10.39 5.30
CA THR A 79 6.93 11.45 5.32
C THR A 79 7.17 11.95 3.90
N THR A 80 7.87 13.07 3.75
CA THR A 80 8.28 13.61 2.46
C THR A 80 9.70 14.17 2.55
N TYR A 81 10.36 14.46 1.43
CA TYR A 81 11.72 15.02 1.45
C TYR A 81 11.69 16.55 1.63
N PRO A 82 12.62 17.14 2.43
CA PRO A 82 13.79 16.51 3.07
C PRO A 82 13.50 15.88 4.45
N ASP A 83 12.27 15.99 4.97
CA ASP A 83 11.89 15.55 6.31
C ASP A 83 11.96 14.03 6.53
N ALA A 84 12.04 13.22 5.48
CA ALA A 84 12.28 11.77 5.54
C ALA A 84 13.57 11.37 6.28
N GLN A 85 14.49 12.33 6.53
CA GLN A 85 15.68 12.10 7.35
C GLN A 85 15.43 12.27 8.86
N ARG A 86 14.22 12.68 9.28
CA ARG A 86 13.82 12.88 10.67
C ARG A 86 12.99 11.70 11.17
N PRO A 87 12.97 11.42 12.48
CA PRO A 87 12.03 10.46 13.04
C PRO A 87 10.59 10.82 12.66
N ASN A 88 9.83 9.84 12.17
CA ASN A 88 8.44 10.06 11.78
C ASN A 88 7.64 10.61 12.98
N PRO A 89 7.04 11.79 12.86
CA PRO A 89 6.34 12.38 13.99
C PRO A 89 5.03 11.63 14.30
N GLU A 90 4.75 11.44 15.59
CA GLU A 90 3.60 10.67 16.08
C GLU A 90 2.24 11.21 15.62
N TYR A 91 2.13 12.53 15.38
CA TYR A 91 0.89 13.17 14.96
C TYR A 91 0.48 12.81 13.52
N LEU A 92 1.38 12.21 12.71
CA LEU A 92 1.09 11.76 11.34
C LEU A 92 0.75 10.27 11.27
N LYS A 93 0.47 9.66 12.41
CA LYS A 93 0.07 8.25 12.46
C LYS A 93 -1.42 8.14 12.23
N PHE A 94 -1.77 7.55 11.10
CA PHE A 94 -3.12 7.13 10.83
C PHE A 94 -3.32 5.68 11.29
N LYS A 95 -4.37 5.42 12.08
CA LYS A 95 -4.71 4.07 12.52
C LYS A 95 -6.01 3.62 11.86
N CYS A 96 -6.02 2.44 11.28
CA CYS A 96 -7.19 1.91 10.59
C CYS A 96 -7.32 0.40 10.73
N LYS A 97 -8.55 -0.08 10.62
CA LYS A 97 -8.86 -1.50 10.45
C LYS A 97 -8.75 -1.89 8.99
N PHE A 98 -7.96 -2.92 8.72
CA PHE A 98 -7.84 -3.54 7.41
C PHE A 98 -9.00 -4.51 7.19
N SER A 99 -9.56 -4.51 5.98
CA SER A 99 -10.73 -5.33 5.66
C SER A 99 -10.32 -6.71 5.12
N ASP A 100 -11.24 -7.67 5.25
CA ASP A 100 -11.08 -9.01 4.69
C ASP A 100 -11.34 -9.06 3.17
N LYS A 101 -11.64 -7.94 2.52
CA LYS A 101 -11.98 -7.90 1.10
C LYS A 101 -10.81 -8.39 0.25
N GLN A 102 -11.06 -9.40 -0.58
CA GLN A 102 -10.07 -9.98 -1.48
C GLN A 102 -10.43 -9.67 -2.94
N LYS A 103 -9.41 -9.42 -3.76
CA LYS A 103 -9.44 -9.40 -5.22
C LYS A 103 -8.40 -10.39 -5.74
N GLU A 104 -8.68 -10.99 -6.89
CA GLU A 104 -7.76 -11.92 -7.53
C GLU A 104 -7.39 -11.45 -8.93
N GLU A 105 -6.12 -11.58 -9.27
CA GLU A 105 -5.57 -11.32 -10.60
C GLU A 105 -4.76 -12.54 -11.06
N LYS A 106 -4.68 -12.74 -12.36
CA LYS A 106 -3.90 -13.82 -12.96
C LYS A 106 -2.81 -13.24 -13.84
N ARG A 107 -1.56 -13.58 -13.53
CA ARG A 107 -0.39 -13.19 -14.30
C ARG A 107 0.73 -14.20 -14.07
N ASP A 108 1.18 -14.81 -15.15
CA ASP A 108 2.43 -15.56 -15.14
C ASP A 108 3.62 -14.60 -15.09
N GLY A 109 4.70 -15.06 -14.46
CA GLY A 109 5.91 -14.28 -14.26
C GLY A 109 6.47 -14.46 -12.87
N ASP A 110 7.66 -13.94 -12.63
CA ASP A 110 8.26 -13.91 -11.29
C ASP A 110 7.51 -12.92 -10.35
N PRO A 111 7.81 -12.91 -9.04
CA PRO A 111 7.16 -11.99 -8.11
C PRO A 111 7.30 -10.50 -8.45
N LEU A 112 8.43 -10.08 -9.05
CA LEU A 112 8.65 -8.69 -9.45
C LEU A 112 7.78 -8.33 -10.65
N GLU A 113 7.78 -9.18 -11.68
CA GLU A 113 6.98 -8.97 -12.89
C GLU A 113 5.49 -8.88 -12.55
N LYS A 114 5.01 -9.70 -11.62
CA LYS A 114 3.64 -9.64 -11.11
C LYS A 114 3.36 -8.34 -10.35
N LEU A 115 4.32 -7.88 -9.55
CA LEU A 115 4.18 -6.66 -8.76
C LEU A 115 4.14 -5.43 -9.66
N GLU A 116 5.02 -5.36 -10.65
CA GLU A 116 5.04 -4.31 -11.66
C GLU A 116 3.73 -4.29 -12.46
N TYR A 117 3.23 -5.46 -12.88
CA TYR A 117 1.96 -5.58 -13.59
C TYR A 117 0.78 -5.03 -12.78
N VAL A 118 0.60 -5.49 -11.54
CA VAL A 118 -0.52 -5.05 -10.71
C VAL A 118 -0.35 -3.60 -10.25
N GLY A 119 0.89 -3.17 -10.00
CA GLY A 119 1.24 -1.79 -9.66
C GLY A 119 0.84 -0.82 -10.76
N TYR A 120 1.27 -1.08 -12.00
CA TYR A 120 0.90 -0.27 -13.16
C TYR A 120 -0.61 -0.23 -13.41
N LYS A 121 -1.30 -1.38 -13.26
CA LYS A 121 -2.76 -1.45 -13.41
C LYS A 121 -3.46 -0.55 -12.40
N LEU A 122 -3.08 -0.66 -11.12
CA LEU A 122 -3.68 0.16 -10.06
C LEU A 122 -3.34 1.64 -10.22
N GLU A 123 -2.10 1.98 -10.56
CA GLU A 123 -1.70 3.36 -10.84
C GLU A 123 -2.59 4.00 -11.91
N LYS A 124 -2.83 3.29 -13.02
CA LYS A 124 -3.74 3.74 -14.07
C LYS A 124 -5.17 3.90 -13.56
N ASP A 125 -5.70 2.89 -12.85
CA ASP A 125 -7.06 2.91 -12.31
C ASP A 125 -7.29 4.08 -11.33
N TYR A 126 -6.30 4.41 -10.48
CA TYR A 126 -6.39 5.52 -9.53
C TYR A 126 -6.20 6.87 -10.21
N ASN A 127 -5.33 6.97 -11.22
CA ASN A 127 -5.17 8.19 -12.00
C ASN A 127 -6.47 8.57 -12.72
N GLU A 128 -7.20 7.59 -13.28
CA GLU A 128 -8.55 7.82 -13.86
C GLU A 128 -9.57 8.33 -12.82
N ARG A 129 -9.38 8.00 -11.54
CA ARG A 129 -10.18 8.48 -10.41
C ARG A 129 -9.66 9.79 -9.80
N LYS A 130 -8.63 10.40 -10.41
CA LYS A 130 -7.93 11.59 -9.89
C LYS A 130 -7.34 11.39 -8.50
N ALA A 131 -6.82 10.19 -8.25
CA ALA A 131 -6.14 9.84 -7.01
C ALA A 131 -4.70 9.40 -7.30
N THR A 132 -3.77 9.76 -6.40
CA THR A 132 -2.37 9.31 -6.49
C THR A 132 -2.23 7.92 -5.89
N PHE A 133 -1.50 7.03 -6.56
CA PHE A 133 -1.19 5.69 -6.07
C PHE A 133 0.29 5.55 -5.73
N TYR A 134 0.57 5.11 -4.50
CA TYR A 134 1.92 4.83 -4.03
C TYR A 134 2.10 3.33 -3.82
N LEU A 135 3.20 2.77 -4.33
CA LEU A 135 3.54 1.36 -4.17
C LEU A 135 4.81 1.18 -3.33
N PHE A 136 4.70 0.44 -2.22
CA PHE A 136 5.83 0.15 -1.33
C PHE A 136 6.12 -1.36 -1.25
N ASP A 137 7.31 -1.77 -1.70
CA ASP A 137 7.72 -3.18 -1.67
C ASP A 137 8.50 -3.52 -0.39
N TYR A 138 7.79 -3.86 0.70
CA TYR A 138 8.45 -4.29 1.95
C TYR A 138 8.89 -5.76 1.93
N GLN A 139 8.42 -6.55 0.96
CA GLN A 139 8.84 -7.95 0.82
C GLN A 139 10.36 -8.07 0.63
N ARG A 140 11.00 -7.07 0.02
CA ARG A 140 12.46 -7.04 -0.18
C ARG A 140 13.25 -6.47 0.99
N ILE A 141 12.62 -5.74 1.90
CA ILE A 141 13.29 -5.08 3.03
C ILE A 141 13.57 -6.07 4.18
N GLY A 142 12.76 -7.13 4.30
CA GLY A 142 12.93 -8.18 5.33
C GLY A 142 13.88 -9.33 4.98
N ASN A 143 14.62 -9.26 3.87
CA ASN A 143 15.52 -10.33 3.40
C ASN A 143 17.02 -10.04 3.64
N THR A 144 17.35 -9.01 4.42
CA THR A 144 18.71 -8.76 4.94
C THR A 144 18.91 -9.36 6.31
#